data_AF-A0A3S2A2Q4-F1
#
_entry.id   AF-A0A3S2A2Q4-F1
#
_cell.length_a   1.000
_cell.length_b   1.000
_cell.length_c   1.000
_cell.angle_alpha   90.00
_cell.angle_beta   90.00
_cell.angle_gamma   90.00
#
_symmetry.space_group_name_H-M   'P 1'
#
loop_
_entity.id
_entity.type
_entity.pdbx_description
1 polymer ?
#
loop_
_entity_poly.entity_id
_entity_poly.type
_entity_poly.pdbx_seq_one_letter_code
_entity_poly.pdbx_strand_id
1 'polypeptide(L)'
;MEMSKRKARPKARKPQKPAALTTPPSWMTAAGKRLYGELIAIQIEYSGKISRAKADEIADFVDVRTRADTLRRLFRVEARKKDNVSQVMAIGREISSTTATARKLAHGIQFEVDE
;
A
#
# COMPACT_ATOMS: atom_id res chain seq x y z
N MET A 1 -32.66 55.48 -6.86
CA MET A 1 -32.08 54.48 -5.94
C MET A 1 -32.15 53.12 -6.61
N GLU A 2 -31.08 52.70 -7.27
CA GLU A 2 -31.02 51.43 -8.00
C GLU A 2 -30.21 50.42 -7.18
N MET A 3 -30.87 49.44 -6.58
CA MET A 3 -30.21 48.41 -5.78
C MET A 3 -29.62 47.33 -6.69
N SER A 4 -28.30 47.34 -6.81
CA SER A 4 -27.51 46.38 -7.58
C SER A 4 -27.58 44.98 -6.95
N LYS A 5 -28.31 44.05 -7.61
CA LYS A 5 -28.38 42.62 -7.24
C LYS A 5 -27.05 41.94 -7.58
N ARG A 6 -26.18 41.75 -6.58
CA ARG A 6 -24.96 40.95 -6.71
C ARG A 6 -25.32 39.48 -6.93
N LYS A 7 -25.11 38.96 -8.15
CA LYS A 7 -25.19 37.52 -8.44
C LYS A 7 -24.06 36.79 -7.69
N ALA A 8 -24.44 35.87 -6.80
CA ALA A 8 -23.49 34.99 -6.12
C ALA A 8 -22.81 34.08 -7.14
N ARG A 9 -21.48 34.06 -7.16
CA ARG A 9 -20.69 33.09 -7.95
C ARG A 9 -21.01 31.66 -7.47
N PRO A 10 -21.22 30.70 -8.38
CA PRO A 10 -21.35 29.30 -7.98
C PRO A 10 -20.00 28.83 -7.41
N LYS A 11 -20.00 28.35 -6.16
CA LYS A 11 -18.83 27.71 -5.55
C LYS A 11 -18.47 26.47 -6.36
N ALA A 12 -17.25 26.42 -6.89
CA ALA A 12 -16.71 25.23 -7.53
C ALA A 12 -16.84 24.04 -6.55
N ARG A 13 -17.61 23.01 -6.93
CA ARG A 13 -17.66 21.76 -6.19
C ARG A 13 -16.24 21.19 -6.20
N LYS A 14 -15.62 21.11 -5.02
CA LYS A 14 -14.36 20.38 -4.85
C LYS A 14 -14.58 18.95 -5.36
N PRO A 15 -13.66 18.37 -6.15
CA PRO A 15 -13.79 16.98 -6.57
C PRO A 15 -13.94 16.13 -5.31
N GLN A 16 -15.06 15.42 -5.24
CA GLN A 16 -15.39 14.54 -4.14
C GLN A 16 -14.47 13.33 -4.27
N LYS A 17 -13.27 13.44 -3.70
CA LYS A 17 -12.36 12.29 -3.53
C LYS A 17 -13.19 11.16 -2.92
N PRO A 18 -13.18 9.94 -3.48
CA PRO A 18 -13.71 8.77 -2.79
C PRO A 18 -12.78 8.48 -1.60
N ALA A 19 -12.93 9.25 -0.52
CA ALA A 19 -11.98 9.31 0.58
C ALA A 19 -11.84 7.96 1.29
N ALA A 20 -12.92 7.18 1.34
CA ALA A 20 -12.98 5.92 2.09
C ALA A 20 -12.08 4.80 1.53
N LEU A 21 -11.83 4.75 0.21
CA LEU A 21 -11.00 3.71 -0.41
C LEU A 21 -9.51 4.06 -0.42
N THR A 22 -9.20 5.35 -0.28
CA THR A 22 -7.82 5.85 -0.24
C THR A 22 -7.23 5.90 1.17
N THR A 23 -8.05 5.69 2.21
CA THR A 23 -7.56 5.68 3.58
C THR A 23 -6.84 4.37 3.88
N PRO A 24 -5.58 4.40 4.33
CA PRO A 24 -4.87 3.20 4.72
C PRO A 24 -5.56 2.48 5.89
N PRO A 25 -5.54 1.13 5.93
CA PRO A 25 -6.03 0.37 7.08
C PRO A 25 -5.36 0.77 8.40
N SER A 26 -6.11 0.68 9.51
CA SER A 26 -5.65 1.14 10.84
C SER A 26 -4.49 0.32 11.39
N TRP A 27 -4.46 -0.98 11.08
CA TRP A 27 -3.44 -1.94 11.51
C TRP A 27 -2.10 -1.78 10.79
N MET A 28 -2.04 -1.03 9.68
CA MET A 28 -0.79 -0.84 8.96
C MET A 28 0.22 -0.02 9.77
N THR A 29 1.50 -0.41 9.65
CA THR A 29 2.61 0.39 10.16
C THR A 29 2.72 1.72 9.41
N ALA A 30 3.40 2.72 9.99
CA ALA A 30 3.61 4.01 9.32
C ALA A 30 4.28 3.87 7.95
N ALA A 31 5.28 2.97 7.83
CA ALA A 31 5.92 2.66 6.56
C ALA A 31 4.94 2.00 5.57
N GLY A 32 4.13 1.06 6.05
CA GLY A 32 3.08 0.43 5.25
C GLY A 32 2.05 1.43 4.72
N LYS A 33 1.58 2.36 5.56
CA LYS A 33 0.62 3.41 5.15
C LYS A 33 1.17 4.30 4.04
N ARG A 34 2.47 4.60 4.08
CA ARG A 34 3.13 5.40 3.04
C ARG A 34 3.17 4.66 1.71
N LEU A 35 3.64 3.41 1.72
CA LEU A 35 3.69 2.57 0.51
C LEU A 35 2.29 2.29 -0.05
N TYR A 36 1.31 2.02 0.81
CA TYR A 36 -0.09 1.88 0.42
C TYR A 36 -0.58 3.14 -0.30
N GLY A 37 -0.38 4.32 0.30
CA GLY A 37 -0.78 5.58 -0.33
C GLY A 37 -0.15 5.82 -1.70
N GLU A 38 1.14 5.48 -1.86
CA GLU A 38 1.86 5.58 -3.13
C GLU A 38 1.26 4.64 -4.19
N LEU A 39 1.04 3.36 -3.86
CA LEU A 39 0.46 2.38 -4.79
C LEU A 39 -0.98 2.70 -5.18
N ILE A 40 -1.79 3.17 -4.23
CA ILE A 40 -3.17 3.62 -4.49
C ILE A 40 -3.17 4.84 -5.41
N ALA A 41 -2.26 5.80 -5.19
CA ALA A 41 -2.14 6.99 -6.03
C ALA A 41 -1.78 6.61 -7.48
N ILE A 42 -0.78 5.72 -7.65
CA ILE A 42 -0.40 5.20 -8.98
C ILE A 42 -1.58 4.48 -9.64
N GLN A 43 -2.31 3.64 -8.91
CA GLN A 43 -3.48 2.93 -9.45
C GLN A 43 -4.57 3.90 -9.92
N ILE A 44 -4.85 4.95 -9.14
CA ILE A 44 -5.85 5.96 -9.50
C ILE A 44 -5.38 6.80 -10.68
N GLU A 45 -4.09 7.16 -10.73
CA GLU A 45 -3.49 7.87 -11.86
C GLU A 45 -3.60 7.07 -13.16
N TYR A 46 -3.36 5.75 -13.06
CA TYR A 46 -3.37 4.86 -14.21
C TYR A 46 -4.80 4.50 -14.69
N SER A 47 -5.70 4.15 -13.77
CA SER A 47 -7.02 3.60 -14.11
C SER A 47 -8.21 4.56 -13.84
N GLY A 48 -7.94 5.77 -13.33
CA GLY A 48 -8.92 6.80 -13.01
C GLY A 48 -9.80 6.53 -11.78
N LYS A 49 -9.84 5.27 -11.30
CA LYS A 49 -10.63 4.83 -10.13
C LYS A 49 -9.96 3.67 -9.43
N ILE A 50 -10.40 3.36 -8.22
CA ILE A 50 -9.97 2.16 -7.51
C ILE A 50 -11.17 1.41 -6.95
N SER A 51 -11.21 0.09 -7.17
CA SER A 51 -12.22 -0.78 -6.56
C SER A 51 -11.79 -1.17 -5.14
N ARG A 52 -12.76 -1.57 -4.31
CA ARG A 52 -12.46 -2.05 -2.95
C ARG A 52 -11.57 -3.30 -2.98
N ALA A 53 -11.87 -4.26 -3.87
CA ALA A 53 -11.07 -5.47 -4.03
C ALA A 53 -9.61 -5.15 -4.36
N LYS A 54 -9.36 -4.18 -5.27
CA LYS A 54 -7.99 -3.76 -5.62
C LYS A 54 -7.28 -3.07 -4.46
N ALA A 55 -8.00 -2.26 -3.69
CA ALA A 55 -7.45 -1.63 -2.49
C ALA A 55 -7.08 -2.67 -1.42
N ASP A 56 -7.90 -3.71 -1.23
CA ASP A 56 -7.63 -4.83 -0.33
C ASP A 56 -6.41 -5.65 -0.81
N GLU A 57 -6.29 -5.95 -2.10
CA GLU A 57 -5.11 -6.62 -2.69
C GLU A 57 -3.82 -5.83 -2.46
N ILE A 58 -3.87 -4.50 -2.68
CA ILE A 58 -2.74 -3.62 -2.40
C ILE A 58 -2.40 -3.64 -0.90
N ALA A 59 -3.41 -3.66 -0.03
CA ALA A 59 -3.20 -3.73 1.41
C ALA A 59 -2.48 -5.02 1.83
N ASP A 60 -2.93 -6.16 1.33
CA ASP A 60 -2.35 -7.48 1.60
C ASP A 60 -0.90 -7.55 1.09
N PHE A 61 -0.65 -7.05 -0.12
CA PHE A 61 0.71 -6.97 -0.64
C PHE A 61 1.63 -6.12 0.23
N VAL A 62 1.18 -4.94 0.66
CA VAL A 62 1.95 -4.04 1.52
C VAL A 62 2.27 -4.71 2.85
N ASP A 63 1.32 -5.41 3.47
CA ASP A 63 1.55 -6.14 4.71
C ASP A 63 2.64 -7.21 4.54
N VAL A 64 2.48 -8.10 3.56
CA VAL A 64 3.44 -9.17 3.29
C VAL A 64 4.82 -8.59 2.93
N ARG A 65 4.87 -7.50 2.15
CA ARG A 65 6.12 -6.85 1.76
C ARG A 65 6.86 -6.25 2.94
N THR A 66 6.15 -5.56 3.83
CA THR A 66 6.74 -4.95 5.03
C THR A 66 7.16 -6.01 6.06
N ARG A 67 6.39 -7.10 6.20
CA ARG A 67 6.80 -8.28 6.99
C ARG A 67 8.11 -8.88 6.46
N ALA A 68 8.26 -9.03 5.15
CA ALA A 68 9.50 -9.54 4.56
C ALA A 68 10.73 -8.67 4.90
N ASP A 69 10.58 -7.35 4.92
CA ASP A 69 11.67 -6.44 5.30
C ASP A 69 12.02 -6.53 6.78
N THR A 70 11.02 -6.69 7.65
CA THR A 70 11.23 -6.96 9.09
C THR A 70 11.97 -8.28 9.29
N LEU A 71 11.57 -9.36 8.62
CA LEU A 71 12.24 -10.65 8.69
C LEU A 71 13.70 -10.57 8.20
N ARG A 72 13.96 -9.85 7.11
CA ARG A 72 15.34 -9.60 6.62
C ARG A 72 16.18 -8.83 7.63
N ARG A 73 15.58 -7.87 8.36
CA ARG A 73 16.27 -7.15 9.43
C ARG A 73 16.59 -8.08 10.59
N LEU A 74 15.62 -8.90 11.03
CA LEU A 74 15.81 -9.88 12.09
C LEU A 74 16.87 -10.91 11.72
N PHE A 75 16.86 -11.43 10.49
CA PHE A 75 17.88 -12.33 9.98
C PHE A 75 19.29 -11.75 10.16
N ARG A 76 19.51 -10.48 9.78
CA ARG A 76 20.81 -9.82 9.94
C ARG A 76 21.23 -9.65 11.40
N VAL A 77 20.29 -9.49 12.31
CA VAL A 77 20.56 -9.37 13.76
C VAL A 77 20.91 -10.74 14.33
N GLU A 78 20.11 -11.76 14.06
CA GLU A 78 20.31 -13.11 14.58
C GLU A 78 21.55 -13.78 14.01
N ALA A 79 21.88 -13.54 12.73
CA ALA A 79 23.09 -14.06 12.10
C ALA A 79 24.40 -13.56 12.74
N ARG A 80 24.36 -12.48 13.53
CA ARG A 80 25.53 -11.96 14.25
C ARG A 80 25.71 -12.57 15.64
N LYS A 81 24.71 -13.25 16.17
CA LYS A 81 24.78 -13.88 17.50
C LYS A 81 25.50 -15.23 17.37
N LYS A 82 26.43 -15.50 18.30
CA LYS A 82 27.02 -16.84 18.42
C LYS A 82 25.92 -17.85 18.76
N ASP A 83 25.98 -19.01 18.12
CA ASP A 83 25.11 -20.18 18.37
C ASP A 83 23.62 -20.05 18.02
N ASN A 84 23.18 -19.06 17.25
CA ASN A 84 21.77 -18.92 16.85
C ASN A 84 21.41 -19.49 15.45
N VAL A 85 22.12 -20.54 15.02
CA VAL A 85 22.01 -21.11 13.67
C VAL A 85 20.59 -21.62 13.36
N SER A 86 19.93 -22.25 14.34
CA SER A 86 18.57 -22.78 14.17
C SER A 86 17.55 -21.68 13.87
N GLN A 87 17.64 -20.55 14.57
CA GLN A 87 16.75 -19.40 14.37
C GLN A 87 17.02 -18.68 13.05
N VAL A 88 18.29 -18.56 12.65
CA VAL A 88 18.68 -18.02 11.34
C VAL A 88 18.09 -18.85 10.21
N MET A 89 18.17 -20.18 10.29
CA MET A 89 17.57 -21.09 9.31
C MET A 89 16.03 -20.98 9.28
N ALA A 90 15.39 -20.86 10.44
CA ALA A 90 13.94 -20.67 10.53
C ALA A 90 13.50 -19.36 9.87
N ILE A 91 14.16 -18.24 10.18
CA ILE A 91 13.88 -16.93 9.58
C ILE A 91 14.13 -16.97 8.07
N GLY A 92 15.19 -17.64 7.60
CA GLY A 92 15.49 -17.79 6.18
C GLY A 92 14.37 -18.50 5.40
N ARG A 93 13.79 -19.57 5.97
CA ARG A 93 12.62 -20.25 5.38
C ARG A 93 11.40 -19.33 5.35
N GLU A 94 11.16 -18.59 6.43
CA GLU A 94 10.04 -17.67 6.50
C GLU A 94 10.17 -16.51 5.50
N ILE A 95 11.37 -15.95 5.31
CA ILE A 95 11.66 -14.95 4.26
C ILE A 95 11.31 -15.50 2.89
N SER A 96 11.71 -16.75 2.61
CA SER A 96 11.46 -17.39 1.31
C SER A 96 9.96 -17.54 1.04
N SER A 97 9.21 -18.05 2.01
CA SER A 97 7.75 -18.19 1.92
C SER A 97 7.04 -16.83 1.78
N THR A 98 7.42 -15.85 2.60
CA THR A 98 6.84 -14.50 2.58
C THR A 98 7.13 -13.81 1.25
N THR A 99 8.35 -13.94 0.72
CA THR A 99 8.72 -13.37 -0.59
C THR A 99 7.96 -14.03 -1.73
N ALA A 100 7.78 -15.35 -1.70
CA ALA A 100 6.98 -16.06 -2.71
C ALA A 100 5.51 -15.58 -2.69
N THR A 101 4.95 -15.38 -1.50
CA THR A 101 3.59 -14.84 -1.32
C THR A 101 3.50 -13.41 -1.85
N ALA A 102 4.46 -12.54 -1.50
CA ALA A 102 4.50 -11.17 -2.00
C ALA A 102 4.54 -11.12 -3.54
N ARG A 103 5.32 -12.00 -4.18
CA ARG A 103 5.37 -12.09 -5.65
C ARG A 103 4.03 -12.50 -6.25
N LYS A 104 3.36 -13.50 -5.68
CA LYS A 104 2.01 -13.91 -6.12
C LYS A 104 1.01 -12.76 -6.04
N LEU A 105 1.02 -12.01 -4.94
CA LEU A 105 0.14 -10.84 -4.76
C LEU A 105 0.51 -9.69 -5.70
N ALA A 106 1.80 -9.48 -5.97
CA ALA A 106 2.26 -8.46 -6.91
C ALA A 106 1.75 -8.68 -8.34
N HIS A 107 1.58 -9.94 -8.76
CA HIS A 107 0.95 -10.25 -10.05
C HIS A 107 -0.51 -9.77 -10.11
N GLY A 108 -1.27 -9.87 -9.02
CA GLY A 108 -2.63 -9.31 -8.93
C GLY A 108 -2.67 -7.79 -8.99
N ILE A 109 -1.56 -7.12 -8.64
CA ILE A 109 -1.45 -5.64 -8.63
C ILE A 109 -0.91 -5.10 -9.96
N GLN A 110 -0.62 -5.95 -10.96
CA GLN A 110 -0.13 -5.49 -12.26
C GLN A 110 -1.01 -4.37 -12.84
N PHE A 111 -0.34 -3.32 -13.31
CA PHE A 111 -0.93 -2.22 -14.03
C PHE A 111 -0.96 -2.66 -15.50
N GLU A 112 -2.11 -3.05 -16.02
CA GLU A 112 -2.26 -3.43 -17.43
C GLU A 112 -2.04 -2.19 -18.29
N VAL A 113 -0.83 -2.06 -18.86
CA VAL A 113 -0.56 -1.11 -19.94
C VAL A 113 -1.29 -1.63 -21.17
N ASP A 114 -2.43 -1.02 -21.49
CA ASP A 114 -3.06 -1.21 -22.80
C ASP A 114 -2.09 -0.60 -23.84
N GLU A 115 -1.40 -1.47 -24.60
CA GLU A 115 -0.65 -1.07 -25.81
C GLU A 115 -1.59 -0.80 -26.98
#